data_AF-A0A1Q7NZ14-F1
#
_entry.id   AF-A0A1Q7NZ14-F1
#
_cell.length_a   1.000
_cell.length_b   1.000
_cell.length_c   1.000
_cell.angle_alpha   90.00
_cell.angle_beta   90.00
_cell.angle_gamma   90.00
#
_symmetry.space_group_name_H-M   'P 1'
#
loop_
_entity.id
_entity.type
_entity.pdbx_description
1 polymer ?
#
loop_
_entity_poly.entity_id
_entity_poly.type
_entity_poly.pdbx_seq_one_letter_code
_entity_poly.pdbx_strand_id
1 'polypeptide(L)' 'MKDFHCRDVGANCDFVARGENNEEILKQVAKHAENAHQMKVTPDLQKKVEGLIHDESSDAHRRSAARP' A
#
# COMPACT_ATOMS: atom_id res chain seq x y z
N MET A 1 4.58 11.03 0.51
CA MET A 1 3.19 10.51 0.39
C MET A 1 3.33 9.01 0.29
N LYS A 2 2.54 8.25 1.02
CA LYS A 2 2.75 6.82 1.14
C LYS A 2 1.75 6.05 0.31
N ASP A 3 2.18 4.96 -0.28
CA ASP A 3 1.34 4.04 -1.00
C ASP A 3 1.74 2.59 -0.75
N PHE A 4 0.77 1.69 -0.90
CA PHE A 4 0.92 0.27 -0.72
C PHE A 4 0.13 -0.47 -1.79
N HIS A 5 0.76 -1.47 -2.38
CA HIS A 5 0.15 -2.31 -3.40
C HIS A 5 -0.14 -3.70 -2.82
N CYS A 6 -1.40 -4.15 -2.90
CA CYS A 6 -1.77 -5.50 -2.48
C CYS A 6 -0.98 -6.60 -3.23
N ARG A 7 -0.54 -6.31 -4.46
CA ARG A 7 0.33 -7.22 -5.20
C ARG A 7 1.68 -7.46 -4.54
N ASP A 8 2.20 -6.48 -3.81
CA ASP A 8 3.53 -6.53 -3.21
C ASP A 8 3.60 -7.55 -2.06
N VAL A 9 2.49 -7.71 -1.33
CA VAL A 9 2.39 -8.73 -0.27
C VAL A 9 2.20 -10.16 -0.82
N GLY A 10 2.02 -10.30 -2.14
CA GLY A 10 1.81 -11.57 -2.83
C GLY A 10 0.35 -11.91 -3.08
N ALA A 11 -0.58 -10.97 -2.90
CA ALA A 11 -1.97 -11.15 -3.31
C ALA A 11 -2.12 -10.88 -4.81
N ASN A 12 -2.95 -11.64 -5.52
CA ASN A 12 -3.26 -11.37 -6.93
C ASN A 12 -4.34 -10.28 -7.04
N CYS A 13 -4.07 -9.10 -6.47
CA CYS A 13 -5.00 -7.99 -6.41
C CYS A 13 -4.31 -6.66 -6.74
N ASP A 14 -4.88 -5.91 -7.68
CA ASP A 14 -4.38 -4.60 -8.14
C ASP A 14 -4.81 -3.43 -7.23
N PHE A 15 -5.28 -3.72 -6.01
CA PHE A 15 -5.66 -2.69 -5.06
C PHE A 15 -4.44 -1.90 -4.57
N VAL A 16 -4.59 -0.57 -4.58
CA VAL A 16 -3.56 0.39 -4.14
C VAL A 16 -4.14 1.25 -3.02
N ALA A 17 -3.57 1.14 -1.83
CA ALA A 17 -3.89 2.00 -0.69
C ALA A 17 -2.92 3.17 -0.65
N ARG A 18 -3.42 4.40 -0.55
CA ARG A 18 -2.60 5.62 -0.44
C ARG A 18 -2.98 6.38 0.82
N GLY A 19 -1.99 6.95 1.50
CA GLY A 19 -2.21 7.73 2.72
C GLY A 19 -1.01 8.57 3.09
N GLU A 20 -1.20 9.45 4.06
CA GLU A 20 -0.10 10.24 4.63
C GLU A 20 0.72 9.44 5.64
N ASN A 21 0.08 8.47 6.29
CA ASN A 21 0.65 7.66 7.37
C ASN A 21 0.33 6.17 7.20
N ASN A 22 1.12 5.32 7.84
CA ASN A 22 0.97 3.86 7.78
C ASN A 22 -0.41 3.42 8.28
N GLU A 23 -0.94 4.08 9.31
CA GLU A 23 -2.27 3.77 9.88
C GLU A 23 -3.41 3.94 8.88
N GLU A 24 -3.37 4.99 8.04
CA GLU A 24 -4.38 5.23 6.99
C GLU A 24 -4.34 4.14 5.92
N ILE A 25 -3.15 3.73 5.53
CA ILE A 25 -2.93 2.63 4.59
C ILE A 25 -3.44 1.32 5.20
N LEU A 26 -3.05 1.02 6.44
CA LEU A 26 -3.45 -0.19 7.15
C LEU A 26 -4.98 -0.31 7.29
N LYS A 27 -5.68 0.79 7.59
CA LYS A 27 -7.16 0.81 7.64
C LYS A 27 -7.77 0.46 6.29
N GLN A 28 -7.25 1.02 5.20
CA GLN A 28 -7.73 0.73 3.84
C GLN A 28 -7.47 -0.72 3.45
N VAL A 29 -6.26 -1.23 3.72
CA VAL A 29 -5.88 -2.63 3.46
C VAL A 29 -6.72 -3.59 4.31
N ALA A 30 -6.97 -3.28 5.58
CA ALA A 30 -7.84 -4.08 6.45
C ALA A 30 -9.25 -4.20 5.90
N LYS A 31 -9.87 -3.07 5.56
CA LYS A 31 -11.20 -3.06 4.96
C LYS A 31 -11.22 -3.81 3.63
N HIS A 32 -10.20 -3.63 2.80
CA HIS A 32 -10.12 -4.32 1.51
C HIS A 32 -9.97 -5.84 1.68
N ALA A 33 -9.06 -6.30 2.54
CA ALA A 33 -8.84 -7.72 2.79
C ALA A 33 -10.09 -8.41 3.34
N GLU A 34 -10.83 -7.76 4.24
CA GLU A 34 -12.07 -8.32 4.81
C GLU A 34 -13.23 -8.35 3.80
N ASN A 35 -13.32 -7.37 2.88
CA ASN A 35 -14.43 -7.30 1.92
C ASN A 35 -14.15 -8.05 0.61
N ALA A 36 -12.95 -7.89 0.03
CA ALA A 36 -12.59 -8.46 -1.26
C ALA A 36 -12.10 -9.91 -1.15
N HIS A 37 -11.40 -10.23 -0.05
CA HIS A 37 -10.81 -11.55 0.16
C HIS A 37 -11.44 -12.32 1.32
N GLN A 38 -12.41 -11.74 2.03
CA GLN A 38 -12.99 -12.30 3.27
C GLN A 38 -11.91 -12.80 4.25
N MET A 39 -10.76 -12.12 4.24
CA MET A 39 -9.56 -12.45 4.99
C MET A 39 -9.41 -11.46 6.14
N LYS A 40 -9.08 -11.96 7.33
CA LYS A 40 -8.63 -11.10 8.42
C LYS A 40 -7.19 -10.69 8.20
N VAL A 41 -6.93 -9.38 8.28
CA VAL A 41 -5.56 -8.88 8.38
C VAL A 41 -4.97 -9.33 9.70
N THR A 42 -3.99 -10.22 9.61
CA THR A 42 -3.21 -10.71 10.76
C THR A 42 -2.13 -9.68 11.14
N PRO A 43 -1.62 -9.70 12.38
CA PRO A 43 -0.51 -8.83 12.77
C PRO A 43 0.77 -9.07 11.94
N ASP A 44 0.95 -10.29 11.40
CA ASP A 44 2.02 -10.59 10.45
C ASP A 44 1.84 -9.84 9.13
N LEU A 45 0.61 -9.85 8.57
CA LEU A 45 0.28 -9.05 7.39
C LEU A 45 0.44 -7.56 7.65
N GLN A 46 0.07 -7.04 8.82
CA GLN A 46 0.28 -5.62 9.13
C GLN A 46 1.76 -5.26 9.09
N LYS A 47 2.63 -6.03 9.75
CA LYS A 47 4.09 -5.79 9.71
C LYS A 47 4.64 -5.86 8.30
N LYS A 48 4.15 -6.81 7.50
CA LYS A 48 4.54 -6.97 6.11
C LYS A 48 4.09 -5.78 5.27
N VAL A 49 2.84 -5.35 5.42
CA VAL A 49 2.31 -4.11 4.81
C VAL A 49 3.16 -2.91 5.21
N GLU A 50 3.46 -2.74 6.49
CA GLU A 50 4.30 -1.64 6.98
C GLU A 50 5.70 -1.60 6.36
N GLY A 51 6.31 -2.76 6.11
CA GLY A 51 7.60 -2.87 5.44
C GLY A 51 7.55 -2.69 3.92
N LEU A 52 6.38 -2.88 3.31
CA LEU A 52 6.14 -2.75 1.87
C LEU A 52 5.46 -1.42 1.50
N ILE A 53 5.18 -0.55 2.47
CA ILE A 53 4.70 0.80 2.20
C ILE A 53 5.84 1.58 1.56
N HIS A 54 5.62 2.02 0.32
CA HIS A 54 6.51 2.92 -0.38
C HIS A 54 6.19 4.35 0.04
N ASP A 55 7.22 5.10 0.45
CA ASP A 55 7.10 6.53 0.67
C ASP A 55 7.70 7.28 -0.53
N GLU A 56 6.84 7.99 -1.26
CA GLU A 56 7.21 8.89 -2.37
C GLU A 56 8.08 10.09 -1.95
N SER A 57 8.65 10.13 -0.74
CA SER A 57 9.77 11.03 -0.45
C SER A 57 11.12 10.45 -0.94
N SER A 58 11.15 9.18 -1.35
CA SER A 58 12.32 8.54 -1.98
C SER A 58 12.21 8.37 -3.50
N ASP A 59 11.13 8.85 -4.14
CA ASP A 59 11.06 8.91 -5.60
C ASP A 59 11.77 10.18 -6.11
N ALA A 60 13.09 10.07 -6.21
CA ALA A 60 13.92 10.89 -7.09
C ALA A 60 13.58 10.69 -8.60
N HIS A 61 12.35 10.32 -8.94
CA HIS A 61 11.82 10.16 -10.29
C HIS A 61 10.52 10.96 -10.54
N ARG A 62 10.32 12.07 -9.83
CA ARG A 62 9.65 13.25 -10.43
C ARG A 62 10.40 13.82 -11.66
N ARG A 63 11.42 13.12 -12.18
CA ARG A 63 12.21 13.44 -13.39
C ARG A 63 11.46 13.13 -14.70
N SER A 64 10.15 12.94 -14.63
CA SER A 64 9.25 13.16 -15.78
C SER A 64 8.39 14.40 -15.55
N ALA A 65 9.00 15.47 -15.05
CA ALA A 65 8.57 16.81 -15.44
C ALA A 65 8.48 16.81 -16.98
N ALA A 66 7.28 17.08 -17.49
CA ALA A 66 7.07 17.84 -18.72
C ALA A 66 8.18 17.65 -19.78
N ARG A 67 8.18 16.51 -20.48
CA ARG A 67 8.77 16.52 -21.82
C ARG A 67 7.72 17.16 -22.75
N PRO A 68 7.98 18.33 -23.35
CA PRO A 68 7.07 18.97 -24.28
C PRO A 68 6.85 18.11 -25.55
#